data_AF-A0A3B9Z267-F1
#
_entry.id   AF-A0A3B9Z267-F1
#
_cell.length_a   1.000
_cell.length_b   1.000
_cell.length_c   1.000
_cell.angle_alpha   90.00
_cell.angle_beta   90.00
_cell.angle_gamma   90.00
#
_symmetry.space_group_name_H-M   'P 1'
#
loop_
_entity.id
_entity.type
_entity.pdbx_description
1 polymer ?
#
loop_
_entity_poly.entity_id
_entity_poly.type
_entity_poly.pdbx_seq_one_letter_code
_entity_poly.pdbx_strand_id
1 'polypeptide(L)'
;MMLGHWYLNTPRLAPRPLVRLNQAMAAVVVGQGAYAALLATVIAPAVMESWFFWVRVGVGLVFPLALSVPVHLTARVRSMMSATGLLYIALGAILAGELVGRLFLFFGQVPI
;
A
#
# COMPACT_ATOMS: atom_id res chain seq x y z
N MET A 1 -33.11 -20.52 12.09
CA MET A 1 -31.86 -19.82 11.71
C MET A 1 -32.13 -18.33 11.48
N MET A 2 -32.56 -17.59 12.52
CA MET A 2 -32.98 -16.18 12.38
C MET A 2 -31.82 -15.18 12.40
N LEU A 3 -30.65 -15.55 12.94
CA LEU A 3 -29.49 -14.66 13.08
C LEU A 3 -28.77 -14.36 11.74
N GLY A 4 -28.67 -15.35 10.84
CA GLY A 4 -28.01 -15.17 9.54
C GLY A 4 -28.76 -14.22 8.59
N HIS A 5 -30.10 -14.17 8.69
CA HIS A 5 -30.94 -13.32 7.84
C HIS A 5 -30.88 -11.84 8.26
N TRP A 6 -30.56 -11.55 9.52
CA TRP A 6 -30.40 -10.18 10.03
C TRP A 6 -29.09 -9.53 9.56
N TYR A 7 -28.02 -10.33 9.45
CA TYR A 7 -26.73 -9.87 8.93
C TYR A 7 -26.76 -9.62 7.41
N LEU A 8 -27.51 -10.45 6.67
CA LEU A 8 -27.76 -10.26 5.23
C LEU A 8 -28.65 -9.03 4.93
N ASN A 9 -29.44 -8.56 5.89
CA ASN A 9 -30.35 -7.42 5.75
C ASN A 9 -29.83 -6.10 6.33
N THR A 10 -28.55 -6.01 6.67
CA THR A 10 -27.93 -4.73 7.08
C THR A 10 -27.03 -4.19 5.95
N PRO A 11 -27.59 -3.65 4.84
CA PRO A 11 -26.82 -3.08 3.73
C PRO A 11 -26.33 -1.67 4.08
N ARG A 12 -25.58 -1.51 5.18
CA ARG A 12 -25.17 -0.19 5.69
C ARG A 12 -23.66 -0.04 5.91
N LEU A 13 -22.84 -0.89 5.33
CA LEU A 13 -21.40 -0.60 5.26
C LEU A 13 -21.18 0.58 4.32
N ALA A 14 -21.05 1.76 4.92
CA ALA A 14 -20.76 2.99 4.20
C ALA A 14 -19.42 2.84 3.45
N PRO A 15 -19.32 3.24 2.17
CA PRO A 15 -18.05 3.23 1.41
C PRO A 15 -17.00 4.19 1.98
N ARG A 16 -17.47 5.24 2.67
CA ARG A 16 -16.68 6.38 3.11
C ARG A 16 -15.42 5.99 3.92
N PRO A 17 -15.48 5.15 4.97
CA PRO A 17 -14.28 4.72 5.70
C PRO A 17 -13.25 4.03 4.81
N LEU A 18 -13.67 3.16 3.90
CA LEU A 18 -12.76 2.41 3.03
C LEU A 18 -12.06 3.32 2.02
N VAL A 19 -12.79 4.28 1.44
CA VAL A 19 -12.20 5.28 0.55
C VAL A 19 -11.20 6.16 1.29
N ARG A 20 -11.52 6.59 2.53
CA ARG A 20 -10.60 7.38 3.36
C ARG A 20 -9.33 6.61 3.70
N LEU A 21 -9.44 5.32 4.05
CA LEU A 21 -8.28 4.46 4.31
C LEU A 21 -7.41 4.28 3.07
N ASN A 22 -8.02 4.04 1.90
CA ASN A 22 -7.28 3.95 0.64
C ASN A 22 -6.56 5.27 0.30
N GLN A 23 -7.21 6.41 0.51
CA GLN A 23 -6.60 7.73 0.31
C GLN A 23 -5.45 7.99 1.29
N ALA A 24 -5.63 7.65 2.57
CA ALA A 24 -4.59 7.78 3.58
C ALA A 24 -3.39 6.87 3.26
N MET A 25 -3.64 5.62 2.89
CA MET A 25 -2.60 4.68 2.44
C MET A 25 -1.84 5.26 1.24
N ALA A 26 -2.54 5.69 0.19
CA ALA A 26 -1.91 6.28 -0.99
C ALA A 26 -1.08 7.52 -0.64
N ALA A 27 -1.59 8.40 0.22
CA ALA A 27 -0.85 9.59 0.66
C ALA A 27 0.44 9.24 1.42
N VAL A 28 0.39 8.26 2.32
CA VAL A 28 1.57 7.77 3.05
C VAL A 28 2.59 7.14 2.10
N VAL A 29 2.14 6.32 1.14
CA VAL A 29 3.02 5.67 0.17
C VAL A 29 3.67 6.70 -0.77
N VAL A 30 2.93 7.72 -1.22
CA VAL A 30 3.52 8.85 -1.96
C VAL A 30 4.55 9.60 -1.11
N GLY A 31 4.24 9.86 0.16
CA GLY A 31 5.17 10.48 1.10
C GLY A 31 6.46 9.68 1.29
N GLN A 32 6.36 8.36 1.44
CA GLN A 32 7.51 7.46 1.50
C GLN A 32 8.32 7.49 0.19
N GLY A 33 7.66 7.50 -0.96
CA GLY A 33 8.32 7.60 -2.26
C GLY A 33 9.07 8.92 -2.44
N ALA A 34 8.48 10.04 -2.02
CA ALA A 34 9.14 11.35 -2.04
C ALA A 34 10.35 11.40 -1.10
N TYR A 35 10.24 10.81 0.10
CA TYR A 35 11.34 10.70 1.06
C TYR A 35 12.49 9.84 0.50
N ALA A 36 12.17 8.69 -0.10
CA ALA A 36 13.15 7.82 -0.74
C ALA A 36 13.84 8.51 -1.94
N ALA A 37 13.09 9.28 -2.74
CA ALA A 37 13.65 10.05 -3.85
C ALA A 37 14.58 11.17 -3.35
N LEU A 38 14.20 11.89 -2.29
CA LEU A 38 15.05 12.90 -1.67
C LEU A 38 16.34 12.27 -1.13
N LEU A 39 16.24 11.16 -0.41
CA LEU A 39 17.40 10.42 0.08
C LEU A 39 18.31 9.95 -1.05
N ALA A 40 17.76 9.48 -2.17
CA ALA A 40 18.54 9.08 -3.34
C ALA A 40 19.34 10.25 -3.97
N THR A 41 18.94 11.52 -3.73
CA THR A 41 19.76 12.67 -4.16
C THR A 41 20.96 12.93 -3.23
N VAL A 42 20.89 12.47 -1.98
CA VAL A 42 21.93 12.67 -0.96
C VAL A 42 22.86 11.46 -0.87
N ILE A 43 22.32 10.26 -1.04
CA ILE A 43 23.02 8.99 -0.94
C ILE A 43 23.44 8.56 -2.36
N ALA A 44 24.73 8.28 -2.52
CA ALA A 44 25.38 8.03 -3.80
C ALA A 44 24.66 7.00 -4.71
N PRO A 45 24.85 7.07 -6.06
CA PRO A 45 24.20 6.24 -7.07
C PRO A 45 24.36 4.71 -6.87
N ALA A 46 25.32 4.28 -6.06
CA ALA A 46 25.55 2.86 -5.73
C ALA A 46 24.31 2.14 -5.14
N VAL A 47 23.41 2.86 -4.46
CA VAL A 47 22.18 2.27 -3.91
C VAL A 47 21.16 1.95 -5.02
N MET A 48 21.14 2.76 -6.08
CA MET A 48 20.22 2.60 -7.22
C MET A 48 20.60 1.41 -8.11
N GLU A 49 21.85 0.96 -8.06
CA GLU A 49 22.32 -0.25 -8.75
C GLU A 49 21.88 -1.54 -8.06
N SER A 50 21.43 -1.46 -6.80
CA SER A 50 21.01 -2.64 -6.05
C SER A 50 19.66 -3.15 -6.54
N TRP A 51 19.60 -4.44 -6.88
CA TRP A 51 18.35 -5.14 -7.21
C TRP A 51 17.27 -4.96 -6.14
N PHE A 52 17.67 -5.00 -4.86
CA PHE A 52 16.74 -4.87 -3.75
C PHE A 52 16.07 -3.50 -3.68
N PHE A 53 16.74 -2.43 -4.17
CA PHE A 53 16.17 -1.08 -4.22
C PHE A 53 14.98 -1.07 -5.18
N TRP A 54 15.13 -1.69 -6.35
CA TRP A 54 14.05 -1.80 -7.32
C TRP A 54 12.91 -2.71 -6.84
N VAL A 55 13.20 -3.74 -6.04
CA VAL A 55 12.15 -4.52 -5.37
C VAL A 55 11.39 -3.67 -4.35
N ARG A 56 12.09 -2.87 -3.52
CA ARG A 56 11.47 -1.94 -2.57
C ARG A 56 10.56 -0.92 -3.28
N VAL A 57 11.04 -0.33 -4.37
CA VAL A 57 10.30 0.69 -5.14
C VAL A 57 9.16 0.06 -5.91
N GLY A 58 9.40 -1.01 -6.66
CA GLY A 58 8.38 -1.69 -7.47
C GLY A 58 7.27 -2.29 -6.61
N VAL A 59 7.64 -3.14 -5.65
CA VAL A 59 6.67 -3.91 -4.84
C VAL A 59 6.13 -3.07 -3.69
N GLY A 60 6.98 -2.30 -3.00
CA GLY A 60 6.59 -1.58 -1.79
C GLY A 60 5.98 -0.20 -2.00
N LEU A 61 6.19 0.42 -3.17
CA LEU A 61 5.69 1.78 -3.47
C LEU A 61 4.77 1.78 -4.70
N VAL A 62 5.27 1.35 -5.85
CA VAL A 62 4.55 1.46 -7.13
C VAL A 62 3.33 0.54 -7.16
N PHE A 63 3.49 -0.72 -6.76
CA PHE A 63 2.40 -1.71 -6.77
C PHE A 63 1.22 -1.34 -5.85
N PRO A 64 1.40 -0.98 -4.57
CA PRO A 64 0.29 -0.53 -3.72
C PRO A 64 -0.37 0.76 -4.23
N LEU A 65 0.37 1.67 -4.87
CA LEU A 65 -0.22 2.82 -5.55
C LEU A 65 -1.06 2.41 -6.76
N ALA A 66 -0.59 1.47 -7.57
CA ALA A 66 -1.36 0.93 -8.69
C ALA A 66 -2.65 0.26 -8.20
N LEU A 67 -2.61 -0.45 -7.08
CA LEU A 67 -3.78 -1.07 -6.45
C LEU A 67 -4.75 -0.07 -5.82
N SER A 68 -4.30 1.15 -5.47
CA SER A 68 -5.19 2.18 -4.92
C SER A 68 -6.30 2.58 -5.91
N VAL A 69 -6.04 2.49 -7.22
CA VAL A 69 -6.99 2.81 -8.28
C VAL A 69 -8.17 1.82 -8.31
N PRO A 70 -7.96 0.49 -8.49
CA PRO A 70 -9.07 -0.46 -8.48
C PRO A 70 -9.77 -0.54 -7.11
N VAL A 71 -9.08 -0.28 -5.99
CA VAL A 71 -9.75 -0.13 -4.68
C VAL A 71 -10.74 1.03 -4.69
N HIS A 72 -10.37 2.19 -5.24
CA HIS A 72 -11.27 3.33 -5.34
C HIS A 72 -12.47 3.06 -6.27
N LEU A 73 -12.22 2.41 -7.40
CA LEU A 73 -13.27 2.05 -8.37
C LEU A 73 -14.26 1.04 -7.77
N THR A 74 -13.76 -0.03 -7.14
CA THR A 74 -14.61 -1.06 -6.50
C THR A 74 -15.40 -0.51 -5.31
N ALA A 75 -14.80 0.41 -4.54
CA ALA A 75 -15.50 1.12 -3.47
C ALA A 75 -16.67 1.98 -3.97
N ARG A 76 -16.56 2.59 -5.17
CA ARG A 76 -17.65 3.37 -5.80
C ARG A 76 -18.84 2.50 -6.19
N VAL A 77 -18.57 1.30 -6.71
CA VAL A 77 -19.61 0.32 -7.09
C VAL A 77 -20.19 -0.41 -5.87
N ARG A 78 -19.75 -0.04 -4.65
CA ARG A 78 -20.15 -0.66 -3.37
C ARG A 78 -19.83 -2.16 -3.26
N SER A 79 -18.88 -2.66 -4.05
CA SER A 79 -18.36 -4.02 -3.93
C SER A 79 -17.32 -4.11 -2.80
N MET A 80 -17.79 -4.02 -1.55
CA MET A 80 -16.92 -3.89 -0.38
C MET A 80 -16.01 -5.08 -0.16
N MET A 81 -16.46 -6.29 -0.48
CA MET A 81 -15.68 -7.52 -0.29
C MET A 81 -14.44 -7.59 -1.20
N SER A 82 -14.57 -7.09 -2.44
CA SER A 82 -13.45 -7.00 -3.38
C SER A 82 -12.53 -5.83 -3.02
N ALA A 83 -13.11 -4.68 -2.65
CA ALA A 83 -12.35 -3.49 -2.29
C ALA A 83 -11.46 -3.71 -1.05
N THR A 84 -11.95 -4.42 -0.03
CA THR A 84 -11.14 -4.79 1.14
C THR A 84 -10.05 -5.80 0.80
N GLY A 85 -10.34 -6.80 -0.04
CA GLY A 85 -9.35 -7.77 -0.50
C GLY A 85 -8.16 -7.11 -1.22
N LEU A 86 -8.45 -6.19 -2.14
CA LEU A 86 -7.43 -5.41 -2.84
C LEU A 86 -6.61 -4.52 -1.89
N LEU A 87 -7.26 -3.91 -0.90
CA LEU A 87 -6.58 -3.10 0.12
C LEU A 87 -5.62 -3.97 0.97
N TYR A 88 -5.99 -5.21 1.30
CA TYR A 88 -5.11 -6.12 2.02
C TYR A 88 -3.91 -6.58 1.18
N ILE A 89 -4.09 -6.78 -0.12
CA ILE A 89 -2.97 -7.09 -1.02
C ILE A 89 -2.00 -5.88 -1.06
N ALA A 90 -2.53 -4.65 -1.15
CA ALA A 90 -1.72 -3.45 -1.09
C ALA A 90 -0.95 -3.35 0.24
N LEU A 91 -1.61 -3.63 1.37
CA LEU A 91 -0.96 -3.67 2.68
C LEU A 91 0.16 -4.71 2.74
N GLY A 92 -0.08 -5.92 2.25
CA GLY A 92 0.95 -6.98 2.20
C GLY A 92 2.16 -6.57 1.38
N ALA A 93 1.95 -5.91 0.24
CA ALA A 93 3.02 -5.39 -0.60
C ALA A 93 3.83 -4.28 0.09
N ILE A 94 3.15 -3.37 0.81
CA ILE A 94 3.81 -2.33 1.63
C ILE A 94 4.69 -2.98 2.70
N LEU A 95 4.16 -3.96 3.44
CA LEU A 95 4.90 -4.66 4.50
C LEU A 95 6.11 -5.42 3.95
N ALA A 96 5.96 -6.09 2.80
CA ALA A 96 7.07 -6.77 2.13
C ALA A 96 8.15 -5.76 1.69
N GLY A 97 7.75 -4.62 1.13
CA GLY A 97 8.66 -3.53 0.78
C GLY A 97 9.39 -2.97 2.00
N GLU A 98 8.66 -2.67 3.07
CA GLU A 98 9.21 -2.16 4.33
C GLU A 98 10.23 -3.13 4.95
N LEU A 99 9.98 -4.44 4.89
CA LEU A 99 10.94 -5.44 5.33
C LEU A 99 12.24 -5.34 4.54
N VAL A 100 12.17 -5.20 3.21
CA VAL A 100 13.36 -5.01 2.36
C VAL A 100 14.08 -3.70 2.70
N GLY A 101 13.35 -2.61 2.94
CA GLY A 101 13.94 -1.32 3.36
C GLY A 101 14.70 -1.43 4.69
N ARG A 102 14.15 -2.15 5.66
CA ARG A 102 14.84 -2.42 6.94
C ARG A 102 16.09 -3.28 6.78
N LEU A 103 16.10 -4.21 5.82
CA LEU A 103 17.31 -4.96 5.49
C LEU A 103 18.40 -4.05 4.91
N PHE A 104 18.03 -3.05 4.09
CA PHE A 104 18.98 -2.03 3.62
C PHE A 104 19.54 -1.18 4.75
N LEU A 105 18.71 -0.79 5.71
CA LEU A 105 19.17 -0.04 6.87
C LEU A 105 20.18 -0.87 7.67
N PHE A 106 19.89 -2.16 7.89
CA PHE A 106 20.75 -3.03 8.70
C PHE A 106 22.07 -3.37 8.01
N PHE A 107 22.05 -3.76 6.74
CA PHE A 107 23.26 -4.21 6.02
C PHE A 107 23.98 -3.09 5.27
N GLY A 108 23.24 -2.16 4.67
CA GLY A 108 23.77 -1.06 3.87
C GLY A 108 23.94 0.24 4.65
N GLN A 109 23.39 0.35 5.87
CA GLN A 109 23.34 1.59 6.67
C GLN A 109 22.60 2.74 5.95
N VAL A 110 21.74 2.40 4.98
CA VAL A 110 20.96 3.36 4.19
C VAL A 110 19.49 3.29 4.62
N PRO A 111 18.90 4.39 5.12
CA PRO A 111 17.52 4.38 5.58
C PRO A 111 16.53 4.63 4.42
N ILE A 112 16.18 3.59 3.64
CA ILE A 112 15.24 3.63 2.48
C ILE A 112 14.02 2.74 2.69
#